data_AF-A0A955K043-F1
#
_entry.id   AF-A0A955K043-F1
#
_cell.length_a   1.000
_cell.length_b   1.000
_cell.length_c   1.000
_cell.angle_alpha   90.00
_cell.angle_beta   90.00
_cell.angle_gamma   90.00
#
_symmetry.space_group_name_H-M   'P 1'
#
loop_
_entity.id
_entity.type
_entity.pdbx_description
1 polymer ?
#
loop_
_entity_poly.entity_id
_entity_poly.type
_entity_poly.pdbx_seq_one_letter_code
_entity_poly.pdbx_strand_id
1 'polypeptide(L)'
;MNQLQGVNLGGWLVLERWMTPSVFEGTDAIDEHSFMQTVGAKTKLREHQKTFIQEEDFRWMQQNGINAVRIPIGYWIIDGDDPYISSIGRLDWAVQMCAKYQIKALICLHGAPGSQNGHDHSGQTGKAL
;
A
#
# COMPACT_ATOMS: atom_id res chain seq x y z
N MET A 1 -7.10 -27.71 10.12
CA MET A 1 -7.18 -26.27 9.81
C MET A 1 -6.33 -26.01 8.58
N ASN A 2 -6.83 -25.33 7.55
CA ASN A 2 -6.00 -25.01 6.38
C ASN A 2 -5.01 -23.90 6.75
N GLN A 3 -3.72 -24.20 6.62
CA GLN A 3 -2.62 -23.27 6.83
C GLN A 3 -2.70 -22.08 5.86
N LEU A 4 -2.40 -20.87 6.34
CA LEU A 4 -2.33 -19.69 5.48
C LEU A 4 -1.07 -19.76 4.62
N GLN A 5 -1.25 -19.69 3.30
CA GLN A 5 -0.20 -19.53 2.31
C GLN A 5 -0.38 -18.12 1.75
N GLY A 6 0.36 -17.17 2.31
CA GLY A 6 0.09 -15.76 2.11
C GLY A 6 1.25 -14.94 1.63
N VAL A 7 0.94 -13.84 0.97
CA VAL A 7 1.90 -12.84 0.47
C VAL A 7 1.54 -11.44 0.99
N ASN A 8 2.51 -10.52 0.92
CA ASN A 8 2.28 -9.11 1.25
C ASN A 8 2.11 -8.30 -0.04
N LEU A 9 1.13 -7.40 -0.06
CA LEU A 9 0.98 -6.39 -1.12
C LEU A 9 1.76 -5.11 -0.73
N GLY A 10 3.06 -5.27 -0.49
CA GLY A 10 3.97 -4.19 -0.06
C GLY A 10 4.26 -3.19 -1.18
N GLY A 11 4.57 -1.94 -0.82
CA GLY A 11 4.84 -0.86 -1.78
C GLY A 11 3.61 -0.37 -2.56
N TRP A 12 2.39 -0.81 -2.22
CA TRP A 12 1.16 -0.50 -2.96
C TRP A 12 0.35 0.68 -2.37
N LEU A 13 -0.31 0.45 -1.22
CA LEU A 13 -1.11 1.48 -0.53
C LEU A 13 -0.30 2.22 0.56
N VAL A 14 0.90 1.74 0.84
CA VAL A 14 1.96 2.44 1.55
C VAL A 14 3.21 2.29 0.68
N LEU A 15 3.80 3.40 0.27
CA LEU A 15 4.96 3.40 -0.62
C LEU A 15 6.25 3.07 0.15
N GLU A 16 7.07 2.24 -0.47
CA GLU A 16 8.43 1.94 -0.01
C GLU A 16 9.38 2.18 -1.18
N ARG A 17 10.25 3.20 -1.07
CA ARG A 17 11.06 3.66 -2.21
C ARG A 17 11.94 2.57 -2.80
N TRP A 18 12.43 1.64 -1.98
CA TRP A 18 13.27 0.54 -2.42
C TRP A 18 12.50 -0.51 -3.26
N MET A 19 11.18 -0.65 -3.03
CA MET A 19 10.32 -1.57 -3.80
C MET A 19 9.83 -0.93 -5.10
N THR A 20 9.45 0.35 -5.06
CA THR A 20 8.79 1.06 -6.16
C THR A 20 9.52 2.35 -6.54
N PRO A 21 10.83 2.29 -6.86
CA PRO A 21 11.66 3.48 -7.06
C PRO A 21 11.19 4.37 -8.21
N SER A 22 10.51 3.82 -9.22
CA SER A 22 9.95 4.56 -10.35
C SER A 22 8.89 5.59 -9.94
N VAL A 23 8.14 5.34 -8.86
CA VAL A 23 7.16 6.32 -8.35
C VAL A 23 7.85 7.60 -7.90
N PHE A 24 9.04 7.46 -7.30
CA PHE A 24 9.87 8.52 -6.74
C PHE A 24 10.79 9.19 -7.78
N GLU A 25 10.78 8.74 -9.04
CA GLU A 25 11.67 9.26 -10.08
C GLU A 25 11.50 10.78 -10.27
N GLY A 26 12.62 11.50 -10.34
CA GLY A 26 12.65 12.97 -10.43
C GLY A 26 12.43 13.68 -9.10
N THR A 27 12.52 12.97 -7.97
CA THR A 27 12.38 13.54 -6.61
C THR A 27 13.48 13.04 -5.68
N ASP A 28 13.82 13.86 -4.67
CA ASP A 28 14.71 13.46 -3.57
C ASP A 28 13.94 12.85 -2.39
N ALA A 29 12.64 12.63 -2.53
CA ALA A 29 11.77 12.11 -1.47
C ALA A 29 12.22 10.73 -1.00
N ILE A 30 12.35 10.55 0.32
CA ILE A 30 12.86 9.31 0.94
C ILE A 30 11.74 8.41 1.48
N ASP A 31 10.52 8.95 1.59
CA ASP A 31 9.34 8.30 2.13
C ASP A 31 8.07 8.85 1.45
N GLU A 32 6.91 8.24 1.75
CA GLU A 32 5.63 8.69 1.19
C GLU A 32 5.30 10.12 1.63
N HIS A 33 5.60 10.52 2.87
CA HIS A 33 5.34 11.87 3.38
C HIS A 33 5.99 12.95 2.53
N SER A 34 7.30 12.84 2.30
CA SER A 34 8.09 13.77 1.49
C SER A 34 7.71 13.67 0.01
N PHE A 35 7.38 12.47 -0.49
CA PHE A 35 6.93 12.28 -1.85
C PHE A 35 5.62 13.01 -2.13
N MET A 36 4.64 12.90 -1.22
CA MET A 36 3.31 13.50 -1.37
C MET A 36 3.32 15.04 -1.40
N GLN A 37 4.42 15.67 -0.96
CA GLN A 37 4.63 17.11 -1.04
C GLN A 37 5.22 17.58 -2.38
N THR A 38 5.67 16.66 -3.24
CA THR A 38 6.25 17.01 -4.54
C THR A 38 5.18 17.30 -5.61
N VAL A 39 5.56 18.04 -6.65
CA VAL A 39 4.69 18.36 -7.78
C VAL A 39 4.26 17.08 -8.51
N GLY A 40 2.95 16.89 -8.65
CA GLY A 40 2.37 15.76 -9.37
C GLY A 40 2.29 14.43 -8.59
N ALA A 41 2.71 14.41 -7.32
CA ALA A 41 2.72 13.20 -6.49
C ALA A 41 1.36 12.49 -6.43
N LYS A 42 0.28 13.25 -6.22
CA LYS A 42 -1.09 12.73 -6.17
C LYS A 42 -1.47 11.98 -7.46
N THR A 43 -1.11 12.52 -8.62
CA THR A 43 -1.37 11.88 -9.92
C THR A 43 -0.55 10.60 -10.08
N LYS A 44 0.75 10.66 -9.79
CA LYS A 44 1.64 9.48 -9.83
C LYS A 44 1.16 8.37 -8.88
N LEU A 45 0.77 8.71 -7.65
CA LEU A 45 0.25 7.75 -6.67
C LEU A 45 -1.04 7.09 -7.18
N ARG A 46 -1.96 7.85 -7.79
CA ARG A 46 -3.21 7.28 -8.34
C ARG A 46 -2.94 6.32 -9.49
N GLU A 47 -2.03 6.65 -10.38
CA GLU A 47 -1.65 5.75 -11.48
C GLU A 47 -0.93 4.49 -10.96
N HIS A 48 -0.03 4.64 -9.98
CA HIS A 48 0.60 3.51 -9.29
C HIS A 48 -0.43 2.60 -8.64
N GLN A 49 -1.36 3.15 -7.85
CA GLN A 49 -2.37 2.36 -7.15
C GLN A 49 -3.27 1.57 -8.10
N LYS A 50 -3.57 2.09 -9.29
CA LYS A 50 -4.36 1.42 -10.33
C LYS A 50 -3.58 0.30 -11.05
N THR A 51 -2.28 0.50 -11.28
CA THR A 51 -1.50 -0.35 -12.20
C THR A 51 -0.57 -1.35 -11.50
N PHE A 52 -0.22 -1.09 -10.24
CA PHE A 52 0.77 -1.91 -9.53
C PHE A 52 0.22 -3.28 -9.08
N ILE A 53 -1.00 -3.33 -8.56
CA ILE A 53 -1.75 -4.56 -8.28
C ILE A 53 -3.03 -4.50 -9.11
N GLN A 54 -3.34 -5.53 -9.88
CA GLN A 54 -4.47 -5.65 -10.78
C GLN A 54 -5.24 -6.96 -10.54
N GLU A 55 -6.35 -7.18 -11.24
CA GLU A 55 -7.15 -8.40 -11.06
C GLU A 55 -6.34 -9.66 -11.39
N GLU A 56 -5.46 -9.55 -12.38
CA GLU A 56 -4.57 -10.60 -12.86
C GLU A 56 -3.69 -11.14 -11.75
N ASP A 57 -3.26 -10.30 -10.79
CA ASP A 57 -2.45 -10.74 -9.65
C ASP A 57 -3.26 -11.63 -8.70
N PHE A 58 -4.54 -11.31 -8.45
CA PHE A 58 -5.40 -12.16 -7.63
C PHE A 58 -5.73 -13.48 -8.31
N ARG A 59 -5.93 -13.46 -9.63
CA ARG A 59 -6.07 -14.67 -10.44
C ARG A 59 -4.82 -15.54 -10.36
N TRP A 60 -3.64 -14.93 -10.51
CA TRP A 60 -2.36 -15.62 -10.42
C TRP A 60 -2.16 -16.21 -9.02
N MET A 61 -2.44 -15.45 -7.96
CA MET A 61 -2.34 -15.93 -6.57
C MET A 61 -3.21 -17.17 -6.34
N GLN A 62 -4.48 -17.14 -6.76
CA GLN A 62 -5.36 -18.29 -6.65
C GLN A 62 -4.83 -19.51 -7.41
N GLN A 63 -4.36 -19.32 -8.65
CA GLN A 63 -3.82 -20.40 -9.49
C GLN A 63 -2.54 -21.02 -8.91
N ASN A 64 -1.79 -20.27 -8.11
CA ASN A 64 -0.55 -20.71 -7.48
C ASN A 64 -0.73 -21.13 -6.00
N GLY A 65 -1.97 -21.34 -5.55
CA GLY A 65 -2.25 -21.86 -4.22
C GLY A 65 -2.08 -20.86 -3.07
N ILE A 66 -1.92 -19.57 -3.37
CA ILE A 66 -1.96 -18.50 -2.38
C ILE A 66 -3.41 -18.32 -1.94
N ASN A 67 -3.64 -18.36 -0.62
CA ASN A 67 -4.98 -18.32 -0.03
C ASN A 67 -5.18 -17.13 0.94
N ALA A 68 -4.16 -16.28 1.11
CA ALA A 68 -4.25 -15.07 1.91
C ALA A 68 -3.36 -13.96 1.38
N VAL A 69 -3.77 -12.71 1.59
CA VAL A 69 -2.95 -11.52 1.37
C VAL A 69 -2.94 -10.65 2.62
N ARG A 70 -1.78 -10.11 2.96
CA ARG A 70 -1.64 -9.03 3.92
C ARG A 70 -1.55 -7.71 3.15
N ILE A 71 -2.42 -6.76 3.48
CA ILE A 71 -2.54 -5.47 2.81
C ILE A 71 -2.09 -4.37 3.78
N PRO A 72 -0.87 -3.83 3.64
CA PRO A 72 -0.41 -2.67 4.40
C PRO A 72 -1.25 -1.43 4.05
N ILE A 73 -1.74 -0.72 5.07
CA ILE A 73 -2.44 0.57 4.92
C ILE A 73 -1.88 1.59 5.90
N GLY A 74 -1.79 2.85 5.48
CA GLY A 74 -1.52 3.97 6.39
C GLY A 74 -2.80 4.41 7.10
N TYR A 75 -2.66 5.10 8.23
CA TYR A 75 -3.81 5.67 8.95
C TYR A 75 -4.64 6.65 8.10
N TRP A 76 -4.03 7.25 7.07
CA TRP A 76 -4.66 8.15 6.09
C TRP A 76 -5.59 7.45 5.08
N ILE A 77 -5.72 6.12 5.12
CA ILE A 77 -6.45 5.34 4.11
C ILE A 77 -7.92 5.76 3.90
N ILE A 78 -8.63 6.14 4.97
CA ILE A 78 -10.08 6.44 4.93
C ILE A 78 -10.33 7.85 4.38
N ASP A 79 -9.86 8.88 5.09
CA ASP A 79 -10.20 10.28 4.79
C ASP A 79 -9.01 11.09 4.23
N GLY A 80 -7.81 10.50 4.16
CA GLY A 80 -6.57 11.24 3.96
C GLY A 80 -6.12 11.93 5.25
N ASP A 81 -4.91 12.49 5.21
CA ASP A 81 -4.36 13.38 6.23
C ASP A 81 -3.21 14.14 5.58
N ASP A 82 -3.31 15.45 5.39
CA ASP A 82 -2.38 16.21 4.54
C ASP A 82 -0.92 15.98 4.99
N PRO A 83 0.01 15.59 4.10
CA PRO A 83 -0.06 15.61 2.62
C PRO A 83 -0.66 14.36 1.95
N TYR A 84 -0.96 13.32 2.72
CA TYR A 84 -1.51 12.06 2.23
C TYR A 84 -2.94 12.20 1.73
N ILE A 85 -3.33 11.33 0.80
CA ILE A 85 -4.68 11.26 0.24
C ILE A 85 -5.33 9.93 0.56
N SER A 86 -6.65 9.94 0.75
CA SER A 86 -7.44 8.71 0.92
C SER A 86 -7.23 7.73 -0.24
N SER A 87 -7.26 6.43 0.06
CA SER A 87 -7.24 5.35 -0.93
C SER A 87 -8.25 4.24 -0.60
N ILE A 88 -9.29 4.56 0.18
CA ILE A 88 -10.28 3.60 0.65
C ILE A 88 -10.95 2.83 -0.49
N GLY A 89 -11.29 3.50 -1.59
CA GLY A 89 -11.89 2.84 -2.75
C GLY A 89 -10.97 1.78 -3.38
N ARG A 90 -9.64 1.90 -3.23
CA ARG A 90 -8.71 0.87 -3.69
C ARG A 90 -8.65 -0.32 -2.74
N LEU A 91 -8.72 -0.08 -1.44
CA LEU A 91 -8.85 -1.15 -0.44
C LEU A 91 -10.16 -1.91 -0.61
N ASP A 92 -11.28 -1.22 -0.83
CA ASP A 92 -12.59 -1.83 -1.09
C ASP A 92 -12.53 -2.74 -2.32
N TRP A 93 -11.95 -2.25 -3.42
CA TRP A 93 -11.72 -3.06 -4.60
C TRP A 93 -10.84 -4.29 -4.30
N ALA A 94 -9.78 -4.15 -3.51
CA ALA A 94 -8.90 -5.25 -3.13
C ALA A 94 -9.66 -6.34 -2.35
N VAL A 95 -10.52 -5.93 -1.42
CA VAL A 95 -11.37 -6.84 -0.63
C VAL A 95 -12.39 -7.55 -1.53
N GLN A 96 -12.95 -6.86 -2.53
CA GLN A 96 -13.82 -7.49 -3.54
C GLN A 96 -13.05 -8.52 -4.38
N MET A 97 -11.81 -8.24 -4.77
CA MET A 97 -10.96 -9.21 -5.47
C MET A 97 -10.63 -10.41 -4.58
N CYS A 98 -10.30 -10.19 -3.30
CA CYS A 98 -10.11 -11.25 -2.32
C CYS A 98 -11.33 -12.18 -2.26
N ALA A 99 -12.54 -11.61 -2.17
CA ALA A 99 -13.78 -12.38 -2.16
C ALA A 99 -13.99 -13.17 -3.48
N LYS A 100 -13.78 -12.52 -4.63
CA LYS A 100 -13.92 -13.14 -5.96
C LYS A 100 -12.99 -14.34 -6.16
N TYR A 101 -11.76 -14.26 -5.66
CA TYR A 101 -10.73 -15.31 -5.83
C TYR A 101 -10.58 -16.23 -4.63
N GLN A 102 -11.47 -16.14 -3.63
CA GLN A 102 -11.44 -16.94 -2.40
C GLN A 102 -10.12 -16.80 -1.61
N ILE A 103 -9.54 -15.60 -1.64
CA ILE A 103 -8.33 -15.23 -0.92
C ILE A 103 -8.74 -14.48 0.35
N LYS A 104 -8.16 -14.82 1.50
CA LYS A 104 -8.41 -14.11 2.76
C LYS A 104 -7.61 -12.80 2.81
N ALA A 105 -8.23 -11.73 3.29
CA ALA A 105 -7.54 -10.45 3.51
C ALA A 105 -7.17 -10.25 4.98
N LEU A 106 -5.91 -9.95 5.25
CA LEU A 106 -5.44 -9.38 6.52
C LEU A 106 -5.14 -7.90 6.28
N ILE A 107 -6.02 -7.02 6.76
CA ILE A 107 -5.82 -5.57 6.70
C ILE A 107 -4.84 -5.19 7.82
N CYS A 108 -3.70 -4.60 7.47
CA CYS A 108 -2.66 -4.26 8.41
C CYS A 108 -2.43 -2.76 8.46
N LEU A 109 -2.77 -2.13 9.59
CA LEU A 109 -2.35 -0.76 9.87
C LEU A 109 -0.82 -0.73 9.98
N HIS A 110 -0.17 -0.20 8.96
CA HIS A 110 1.27 -0.27 8.76
C HIS A 110 1.98 1.06 9.08
N GLY A 111 1.27 2.18 8.97
CA GLY A 111 1.71 3.50 9.41
C GLY A 111 0.71 4.11 10.37
N ALA A 112 1.19 4.54 11.54
CA ALA A 112 0.42 5.30 12.52
C ALA A 112 0.76 6.81 12.45
N PRO A 113 -0.14 7.71 12.92
CA PRO A 113 0.16 9.14 12.99
C PRO A 113 1.47 9.40 13.74
N GLY A 114 2.34 10.22 13.16
CA GLY A 114 3.65 10.55 13.74
C GLY A 114 4.72 9.46 13.62
N SER A 115 4.44 8.38 12.92
CA SER A 115 5.29 7.19 12.83
C SER A 115 5.48 6.45 14.17
N GLN A 116 5.22 5.15 14.17
CA GLN A 116 5.45 4.29 15.32
C GLN A 116 6.88 3.74 15.43
N ASN A 117 7.76 4.05 14.46
CA ASN A 117 9.11 3.48 14.40
C ASN A 117 10.18 4.39 13.77
N GLY A 118 9.78 5.50 13.13
CA GLY A 118 10.69 6.46 12.51
C GLY A 118 11.26 6.03 11.16
N HIS A 119 10.77 4.93 10.58
CA HIS A 119 11.25 4.39 9.29
C HIS A 119 10.31 4.75 8.14
N ASP A 120 10.86 4.75 6.93
CA ASP A 120 10.18 5.07 5.67
C ASP A 120 8.91 4.25 5.44
N HIS A 121 8.93 2.95 5.76
CA HIS A 121 7.79 2.05 5.59
C HIS A 121 6.59 2.35 6.53
N SER A 122 6.75 3.26 7.50
CA SER A 122 5.62 3.80 8.29
C SER A 122 4.93 4.98 7.60
N GLY A 123 5.49 5.47 6.49
CA GLY A 123 5.05 6.64 5.74
C GLY A 123 5.87 7.89 5.99
N GLN A 124 6.58 7.99 7.13
CA GLN A 124 7.36 9.17 7.50
C GLN A 124 8.63 8.77 8.28
N THR A 125 9.78 9.12 7.72
CA THR A 125 11.09 8.96 8.36
C THR A 125 11.29 10.06 9.40
N GLY A 126 11.83 9.73 10.57
CA GLY A 126 12.15 10.73 11.59
C GLY A 126 11.97 10.22 13.01
N LYS A 127 11.70 11.13 13.94
CA LYS A 127 11.43 10.77 15.34
C LYS A 127 10.01 10.21 15.45
N ALA A 128 9.89 8.96 15.86
CA ALA A 128 8.61 8.35 16.21
C ALA A 128 7.94 9.10 17.38
N LEU A 129 6.61 9.25 17.31
CA LEU A 129 5.78 9.84 18.36
C LEU A 129 5.33 8.81 19.40
#